data_AF-A0A100YXB1-F1
#
_entry.id   AF-A0A100YXB1-F1
#
_cell.length_a   1.000
_cell.length_b   1.000
_cell.length_c   1.000
_cell.angle_alpha   90.00
_cell.angle_beta   90.00
_cell.angle_gamma   90.00
#
_symmetry.space_group_name_H-M   'P 1'
#
loop_
_entity.id
_entity.type
_entity.pdbx_description
1 polymer ?
#
loop_
_entity_poly.entity_id
_entity_poly.type
_entity_poly.pdbx_seq_one_letter_code
_entity_poly.pdbx_strand_id
1 'polypeptide(L)'
;MSRIGCPCGNDVRQNDLDSVWLFVADSLMDELADSQAFFSLECRAGEKSEVWHCKECDRLIILDDDRKYVTRFMRRVSSGTPPVGPDAHRGVLYNEELFFDEVDEYLTEKADRGEAPDYEFFDAEYACGNPLLTPRIISREAFDNPSKSFGNWYRAELSETSLAIFDRDDVAYAHPLKQWLVSPEDMATLARHD
;
A
#
# COMPACT_ATOMS: atom_id res chain seq x y z
N MET A 1 0.95 4.21 -25.73
CA MET A 1 1.16 3.88 -24.31
C MET A 1 1.49 5.16 -23.60
N SER A 2 0.50 5.73 -22.92
CA SER A 2 0.62 6.95 -22.11
C SER A 2 1.78 6.78 -21.13
N ARG A 3 2.67 7.77 -21.04
CA ARG A 3 3.83 7.72 -20.15
C ARG A 3 3.33 7.77 -18.71
N ILE A 4 3.20 6.62 -18.04
CA ILE A 4 3.11 6.58 -16.58
C ILE A 4 4.48 6.99 -16.06
N GLY A 5 4.68 8.31 -15.94
CA GLY A 5 5.92 8.95 -15.57
C GLY A 5 5.62 10.13 -14.67
N CYS A 6 6.56 10.48 -13.81
CA CYS A 6 6.40 11.62 -12.94
C CYS A 6 6.41 12.92 -13.75
N PRO A 7 5.59 13.94 -13.44
CA PRO A 7 5.64 15.25 -14.08
C PRO A 7 7.01 15.94 -14.08
N CYS A 8 7.93 15.53 -13.20
CA CYS A 8 9.32 16.00 -13.23
C CYS A 8 10.17 15.43 -14.39
N GLY A 9 9.61 14.51 -15.18
CA GLY A 9 10.31 13.84 -16.29
C GLY A 9 10.93 12.49 -15.92
N ASN A 10 10.88 12.08 -14.65
CA ASN A 10 11.41 10.80 -14.20
C ASN A 10 10.49 9.62 -14.55
N ASP A 11 11.05 8.52 -15.05
CA ASP A 11 10.32 7.26 -15.26
C ASP A 11 10.38 6.41 -13.99
N VAL A 12 9.32 6.48 -13.17
CA VAL A 12 9.28 5.85 -11.85
C VAL A 12 9.36 4.31 -11.94
N ARG A 13 9.05 3.71 -13.08
CA ARG A 13 9.21 2.26 -13.31
C ARG A 13 10.66 1.80 -13.31
N GLN A 14 11.59 2.73 -13.49
CA GLN A 14 13.03 2.46 -13.47
C GLN A 14 13.65 2.71 -12.09
N ASN A 15 12.86 3.12 -11.08
CA ASN A 15 13.37 3.59 -9.79
C ASN A 15 13.69 2.47 -8.77
N ASP A 16 13.80 1.21 -9.19
CA ASP A 16 14.05 0.04 -8.31
C ASP A 16 12.81 -0.40 -7.50
N LEU A 17 12.89 -1.59 -6.89
CA LEU A 17 11.78 -2.34 -6.25
C LEU A 17 11.10 -1.60 -5.08
N ASP A 18 11.77 -0.63 -4.49
CA ASP A 18 11.30 0.16 -3.34
C ASP A 18 10.35 1.33 -3.72
N SER A 19 10.03 1.49 -5.01
CA SER A 19 9.26 2.64 -5.51
C SER A 19 7.76 2.39 -5.62
N VAL A 20 7.32 1.13 -5.59
CA VAL A 20 5.90 0.76 -5.68
C VAL A 20 5.38 0.36 -4.31
N TRP A 21 4.33 1.05 -3.87
CA TRP A 21 3.68 0.81 -2.60
C TRP A 21 2.20 0.53 -2.83
N LEU A 22 1.59 -0.25 -1.95
CA LEU A 22 0.18 -0.59 -1.97
C LEU A 22 -0.46 -0.08 -0.68
N PHE A 23 -1.46 0.77 -0.83
CA PHE A 23 -2.36 1.14 0.25
C PHE A 23 -3.49 0.12 0.31
N VAL A 24 -3.83 -0.35 1.51
CA VAL A 24 -4.99 -1.21 1.77
C VAL A 24 -5.69 -0.69 3.02
N ALA A 25 -6.97 -0.34 2.90
CA ALA A 25 -7.80 0.16 3.97
C ALA A 25 -8.15 -0.95 4.98
N ASP A 26 -8.26 -0.55 6.24
CA ASP A 26 -8.71 -1.43 7.33
C ASP A 26 -10.11 -2.00 7.03
N SER A 27 -11.01 -1.21 6.44
CA SER A 27 -12.36 -1.66 6.06
C SER A 27 -12.34 -2.85 5.09
N LEU A 28 -11.45 -2.81 4.11
CA LEU A 28 -11.30 -3.87 3.11
C LEU A 28 -10.66 -5.12 3.73
N MET A 29 -9.65 -4.93 4.58
CA MET A 29 -9.04 -6.04 5.31
C MET A 29 -10.04 -6.74 6.23
N ASP A 30 -10.92 -5.97 6.90
CA ASP A 30 -11.97 -6.50 7.77
C ASP A 30 -13.06 -7.24 6.98
N GLU A 31 -13.51 -6.67 5.87
CA GLU A 31 -14.54 -7.30 5.00
C GLU A 31 -14.06 -8.64 4.44
N LEU A 32 -12.80 -8.70 4.00
CA LEU A 32 -12.21 -9.86 3.31
C LEU A 32 -11.31 -10.71 4.21
N ALA A 33 -11.40 -10.52 5.53
CA ALA A 33 -10.46 -11.03 6.52
C ALA A 33 -10.15 -12.54 6.43
N ASP A 34 -11.13 -13.33 5.99
CA ASP A 34 -11.05 -14.80 5.91
C ASP A 34 -11.34 -15.35 4.49
N SER A 35 -11.64 -14.50 3.50
CA SER A 35 -12.22 -14.92 2.22
C SER A 35 -11.29 -14.79 1.01
N GLN A 36 -10.25 -13.96 1.09
CA GLN A 36 -9.28 -13.75 0.01
C GLN A 36 -7.85 -13.79 0.55
N ALA A 37 -6.89 -14.01 -0.35
CA ALA A 37 -5.48 -13.86 -0.02
C ALA A 37 -5.10 -12.37 0.02
N PHE A 38 -4.25 -11.98 0.97
CA PHE A 38 -3.93 -10.57 1.23
C PHE A 38 -3.26 -9.87 0.04
N PHE A 39 -2.30 -10.51 -0.62
CA PHE A 39 -1.58 -9.90 -1.74
C PHE A 39 -2.44 -9.78 -3.00
N SER A 40 -3.49 -10.60 -3.12
CA SER A 40 -4.46 -10.58 -4.22
C SER A 40 -5.78 -9.91 -3.88
N LEU A 41 -5.86 -9.13 -2.79
CA LEU A 41 -7.07 -8.37 -2.48
C LEU A 41 -7.53 -7.56 -3.69
N GLU A 42 -8.83 -7.55 -3.95
CA GLU A 42 -9.39 -6.80 -5.07
C GLU A 42 -9.11 -5.29 -4.98
N CYS A 43 -8.84 -4.67 -6.13
CA CYS A 43 -8.65 -3.22 -6.21
C CYS A 43 -10.01 -2.53 -6.18
N ARG A 44 -10.25 -1.73 -5.14
CA ARG A 44 -11.44 -0.90 -4.96
C ARG A 44 -11.00 0.53 -4.68
N ALA A 45 -11.53 1.48 -5.45
CA ALA A 45 -11.13 2.88 -5.35
C ALA A 45 -11.28 3.41 -3.91
N GLY A 46 -10.22 4.00 -3.37
CA GLY A 46 -10.17 4.51 -1.99
C GLY A 46 -9.87 3.44 -0.92
N GLU A 47 -10.09 2.15 -1.22
CA GLU A 47 -9.83 1.04 -0.28
C GLU A 47 -8.56 0.25 -0.61
N LYS A 48 -8.18 0.14 -1.89
CA LYS A 48 -6.89 -0.39 -2.32
C LYS A 48 -6.36 0.41 -3.50
N SER A 49 -5.17 0.99 -3.33
CA SER A 49 -4.56 1.86 -4.33
C SER A 49 -3.08 1.55 -4.46
N GLU A 50 -2.59 1.65 -5.69
CA GLU A 50 -1.17 1.63 -5.96
C GLU A 50 -0.59 3.04 -5.89
N VAL A 51 0.58 3.12 -5.26
CA VAL A 51 1.24 4.38 -4.90
C VAL A 51 2.68 4.30 -5.38
N TRP A 52 2.97 4.96 -6.49
CA TRP A 52 4.35 5.05 -6.99
C TRP A 52 5.04 6.27 -6.41
N HIS A 53 6.18 6.05 -5.78
CA HIS A 53 7.01 7.08 -5.19
C HIS A 53 8.12 7.52 -6.15
N CYS A 54 8.07 8.78 -6.58
CA CYS A 54 9.16 9.37 -7.34
C CYS A 54 10.26 9.87 -6.41
N LYS A 55 11.38 9.14 -6.34
CA LYS A 55 12.54 9.49 -5.51
C LYS A 55 13.19 10.83 -5.86
N GLU A 56 13.11 11.25 -7.12
CA GLU A 56 13.73 12.50 -7.60
C GLU A 56 13.07 13.76 -7.04
N CYS A 57 11.74 13.76 -6.90
CA CYS A 57 10.98 14.96 -6.49
C CYS A 57 9.99 14.69 -5.35
N ASP A 58 10.05 13.51 -4.77
CA ASP A 58 9.23 13.07 -3.63
C ASP A 58 7.72 13.16 -3.90
N ARG A 59 7.31 13.00 -5.16
CA ARG A 59 5.91 13.02 -5.59
C ARG A 59 5.35 11.61 -5.54
N LEU A 60 4.09 11.48 -5.09
CA LEU A 60 3.32 10.25 -5.22
C LEU A 60 2.44 10.30 -6.45
N ILE A 61 2.39 9.18 -7.16
CA ILE A 61 1.52 8.92 -8.30
C ILE A 61 0.55 7.82 -7.86
N ILE A 62 -0.73 8.12 -7.85
CA ILE A 62 -1.76 7.21 -7.35
C ILE A 62 -2.48 6.57 -8.52
N LEU A 63 -2.71 5.26 -8.43
CA LEU A 63 -3.51 4.48 -9.37
C LEU A 63 -4.56 3.71 -8.57
N ASP A 64 -5.82 4.16 -8.65
CA ASP A 64 -6.95 3.55 -7.92
C ASP A 64 -7.69 2.47 -8.76
N ASP A 65 -7.17 2.13 -9.94
CA ASP A 65 -7.91 1.40 -10.99
C ASP A 65 -7.16 0.18 -11.56
N ASP A 66 -6.42 -0.53 -10.70
CA ASP A 66 -5.64 -1.71 -11.08
C ASP A 66 -4.55 -1.37 -12.13
N ARG A 67 -3.76 -0.34 -11.83
CA ARG A 67 -2.61 0.14 -12.63
C ARG A 67 -2.95 0.65 -14.03
N LYS A 68 -4.21 0.94 -14.34
CA LYS A 68 -4.63 1.30 -15.70
C LYS A 68 -4.32 2.76 -16.00
N TYR A 69 -4.67 3.66 -15.09
CA TYR A 69 -4.48 5.10 -15.27
C TYR A 69 -3.97 5.76 -13.99
N VAL A 70 -3.22 6.84 -14.17
CA VAL A 70 -2.89 7.72 -13.04
C VAL A 70 -4.16 8.46 -12.66
N THR A 71 -4.62 8.30 -11.43
CA THR A 71 -5.79 9.01 -10.92
C THR A 71 -5.38 10.32 -10.26
N ARG A 72 -4.22 10.36 -9.59
CA ARG A 72 -3.77 11.53 -8.83
C ARG A 72 -2.26 11.72 -8.83
N PHE A 73 -1.84 12.98 -8.77
CA PHE A 73 -0.48 13.37 -8.39
C PHE A 73 -0.49 14.12 -7.05
N MET A 74 0.34 13.70 -6.10
CA MET A 74 0.44 14.34 -4.79
C MET A 74 1.87 14.80 -4.47
N ARG A 75 2.02 16.05 -4.02
CA ARG A 75 3.31 16.65 -3.64
C ARG A 75 3.48 16.61 -2.13
N ARG A 76 4.72 16.34 -1.68
CA ARG A 76 5.05 16.36 -0.25
C ARG A 76 4.87 17.77 0.32
N VAL A 77 4.31 17.85 1.52
CA VAL A 77 4.26 19.09 2.30
C VAL A 77 5.21 19.01 3.51
N SER A 78 5.76 20.16 3.88
CA SER A 78 6.77 20.27 4.96
C SER A 78 6.19 20.08 6.37
N SER A 79 4.88 20.25 6.53
CA SER A 79 4.16 20.05 7.78
C SER A 79 2.83 19.41 7.45
N GLY A 80 2.54 18.27 8.08
CA GLY A 80 1.29 17.56 7.84
C GLY A 80 0.27 17.80 8.95
N THR A 81 -0.97 18.02 8.55
CA THR A 81 -2.13 17.79 9.43
C THR A 81 -2.85 16.59 8.82
N PRO A 82 -3.14 15.52 9.56
CA PRO A 82 -3.80 14.34 8.99
C PRO A 82 -5.01 14.72 8.11
N PRO A 83 -5.26 14.01 7.00
CA PRO A 83 -6.49 14.16 6.24
C PRO A 83 -7.71 13.99 7.15
N VAL A 84 -8.35 15.08 7.55
CA VAL A 84 -9.63 15.02 8.25
C VAL A 84 -10.72 15.23 7.21
N GLY A 85 -11.35 14.14 6.77
CA GLY A 85 -12.41 14.16 5.77
C GLY A 85 -13.27 12.90 5.83
N PRO A 86 -14.54 12.95 5.41
CA PRO A 86 -15.43 11.78 5.38
C PRO A 86 -15.02 10.71 4.34
N ASP A 87 -14.12 11.07 3.42
CA ASP A 87 -13.53 10.22 2.37
C ASP A 87 -12.15 9.66 2.76
N ALA A 88 -11.69 9.90 4.00
CA ALA A 88 -10.41 9.40 4.47
C ALA A 88 -10.52 7.96 4.99
N HIS A 89 -9.74 7.06 4.40
CA HIS A 89 -9.63 5.67 4.79
C HIS A 89 -8.32 5.44 5.52
N ARG A 90 -8.40 4.81 6.69
CA ARG A 90 -7.22 4.33 7.43
C ARG A 90 -6.87 2.93 6.99
N GLY A 91 -5.60 2.60 7.09
CA GLY A 91 -5.10 1.31 6.65
C GLY A 91 -3.58 1.20 6.77
N VAL A 92 -3.04 0.32 5.94
CA VAL A 92 -1.60 0.11 5.80
C VAL A 92 -1.13 0.55 4.43
N LEU A 93 0.09 1.10 4.39
CA LEU A 93 0.84 1.31 3.16
C LEU A 93 2.09 0.45 3.23
N TYR A 94 2.22 -0.56 2.38
CA TYR A 94 3.39 -1.44 2.34
C TYR A 94 4.05 -1.41 0.97
N ASN A 95 5.37 -1.63 0.93
CA ASN A 95 6.10 -1.76 -0.33
C ASN A 95 5.77 -3.12 -0.95
N GLU A 96 5.40 -3.13 -2.23
CA GLU A 96 4.88 -4.35 -2.88
C GLU A 96 5.86 -5.53 -2.78
N GLU A 97 7.14 -5.31 -3.11
CA GLU A 97 8.12 -6.39 -3.20
C GLU A 97 8.85 -6.63 -1.88
N LEU A 98 9.41 -5.58 -1.26
CA LEU A 98 10.23 -5.72 -0.06
C LEU A 98 9.43 -6.17 1.17
N PHE A 99 8.14 -5.83 1.27
CA PHE A 99 7.29 -6.35 2.33
C PHE A 99 6.90 -7.81 2.05
N PHE A 100 6.59 -8.13 0.78
CA PHE A 100 6.28 -9.48 0.36
C PHE A 100 7.44 -10.44 0.66
N ASP A 101 8.66 -10.10 0.23
CA ASP A 101 9.86 -10.93 0.43
C ASP A 101 10.10 -11.21 1.93
N GLU A 102 9.93 -10.21 2.80
CA GLU A 102 10.13 -10.39 4.24
C GLU A 102 9.06 -11.30 4.87
N VAL A 103 7.80 -11.18 4.42
CA VAL A 103 6.70 -12.04 4.86
C VAL A 103 6.88 -13.47 4.35
N ASP A 104 7.27 -13.64 3.09
CA ASP A 104 7.53 -14.94 2.47
C ASP A 104 8.65 -15.68 3.19
N GLU A 105 9.80 -15.02 3.42
CA GLU A 105 10.93 -15.60 4.16
C GLU A 105 10.51 -16.03 5.57
N TYR A 106 9.82 -15.16 6.31
CA TYR A 106 9.37 -15.47 7.68
C TYR A 106 8.37 -16.63 7.73
N LEU A 107 7.39 -16.68 6.84
CA LEU A 107 6.37 -17.73 6.85
C LEU A 107 6.93 -19.06 6.34
N THR A 108 7.80 -19.04 5.33
CA THR A 108 8.52 -20.24 4.86
C THR A 108 9.35 -20.83 6.00
N GLU A 109 10.10 -20.02 6.74
CA GLU A 109 10.86 -20.50 7.90
C GLU A 109 9.97 -21.10 9.00
N LYS A 110 8.78 -20.54 9.24
CA LYS A 110 7.82 -21.10 10.21
C LYS A 110 7.22 -22.42 9.73
N ALA A 111 6.93 -22.53 8.44
CA ALA A 111 6.43 -23.76 7.83
C ALA A 111 7.48 -24.89 7.93
N ASP A 112 8.75 -24.58 7.63
CA ASP A 112 9.86 -25.54 7.75
C ASP A 112 10.06 -26.05 9.19
N ARG A 113 9.76 -25.21 10.19
CA ARG A 113 9.77 -25.60 11.61
C ARG A 113 8.48 -26.30 12.07
N GLY A 114 7.46 -26.39 11.22
CA GLY A 114 6.15 -26.95 11.54
C GLY A 114 5.34 -26.07 12.50
N GLU A 115 5.64 -24.78 12.58
CA GLU A 115 4.98 -23.80 13.45
C GLU A 115 3.76 -23.13 12.78
N ALA A 116 3.69 -23.20 11.45
CA ALA A 116 2.61 -22.69 10.63
C ALA A 116 2.39 -23.62 9.42
N PRO A 117 1.20 -23.62 8.79
CA PRO A 117 1.03 -24.25 7.49
C PRO A 117 1.79 -23.47 6.42
N ASP A 118 2.12 -24.16 5.33
CA ASP A 118 2.51 -23.53 4.08
C ASP A 118 1.28 -22.81 3.50
N TYR A 119 1.29 -21.48 3.47
CA TYR A 119 0.14 -20.68 3.07
C TYR A 119 0.15 -20.40 1.56
N GLU A 120 -1.02 -20.26 0.95
CA GLU A 120 -1.16 -19.75 -0.42
C GLU A 120 -1.29 -18.22 -0.41
N PHE A 121 -0.37 -17.53 -1.08
CA PHE A 121 -0.20 -16.08 -0.99
C PHE A 121 -1.13 -15.31 -1.93
N PHE A 122 -1.57 -15.92 -3.02
CA PHE A 122 -2.23 -15.20 -4.11
C PHE A 122 -3.61 -15.77 -4.44
N ASP A 123 -3.72 -17.05 -4.77
CA ASP A 123 -4.91 -17.54 -5.45
C ASP A 123 -5.38 -18.90 -4.94
N ALA A 124 -6.65 -18.95 -4.54
CA ALA A 124 -7.28 -20.19 -4.05
C ALA A 124 -7.26 -21.33 -5.09
N GLU A 125 -7.21 -21.00 -6.38
CA GLU A 125 -7.08 -21.99 -7.46
C GLU A 125 -5.72 -22.72 -7.41
N TYR A 126 -4.64 -22.01 -7.02
CA TYR A 126 -3.29 -22.55 -6.96
C TYR A 126 -2.89 -23.06 -5.58
N ALA A 127 -3.75 -22.88 -4.58
CA ALA A 127 -3.48 -23.27 -3.21
C ALA A 127 -3.13 -24.75 -3.02
N CYS A 128 -3.50 -25.64 -3.95
CA CYS A 128 -3.22 -27.08 -3.87
C CYS A 128 -3.61 -27.73 -2.51
N GLY A 129 -4.62 -27.18 -1.83
CA GLY A 129 -5.09 -27.63 -0.50
C GLY A 129 -4.49 -26.87 0.69
N ASN A 130 -3.52 -25.99 0.46
CA ASN A 130 -2.97 -25.08 1.44
C ASN A 130 -4.00 -24.00 1.85
N PRO A 131 -3.99 -23.54 3.11
CA PRO A 131 -4.81 -22.40 3.53
C PRO A 131 -4.31 -21.10 2.89
N LEU A 132 -5.22 -20.18 2.59
CA LEU A 132 -4.84 -18.84 2.11
C LEU A 132 -4.12 -18.03 3.19
N LEU A 133 -3.18 -17.20 2.78
CA LEU A 133 -2.61 -16.13 3.58
C LEU A 133 -3.57 -14.94 3.61
N THR A 134 -4.59 -15.03 4.45
CA THR A 134 -5.67 -14.04 4.49
C THR A 134 -5.27 -12.74 5.21
N PRO A 135 -6.02 -11.63 5.05
CA PRO A 135 -5.75 -10.40 5.78
C PRO A 135 -5.70 -10.60 7.29
N ARG A 136 -6.55 -11.46 7.87
CA ARG A 136 -6.50 -11.78 9.30
C ARG A 136 -5.16 -12.39 9.71
N ILE A 137 -4.59 -13.25 8.87
CA ILE A 137 -3.31 -13.90 9.16
C ILE A 137 -2.19 -12.89 9.03
N ILE A 138 -2.18 -12.06 7.98
CA ILE A 138 -1.18 -10.99 7.82
C ILE A 138 -1.25 -9.98 8.96
N SER A 139 -2.44 -9.52 9.35
CA SER A 139 -2.58 -8.61 10.49
C SER A 139 -1.99 -9.23 11.76
N ARG A 140 -2.29 -10.50 12.05
CA ARG A 140 -1.73 -11.20 13.22
C ARG A 140 -0.21 -11.40 13.14
N GLU A 141 0.29 -11.85 11.99
CA GLU A 141 1.68 -12.29 11.84
C GLU A 141 2.64 -11.13 11.57
N ALA A 142 2.19 -10.07 10.90
CA ALA A 142 3.04 -8.98 10.43
C ALA A 142 2.74 -7.62 11.08
N PHE A 143 1.47 -7.21 11.15
CA PHE A 143 1.13 -5.85 11.62
C PHE A 143 0.98 -5.75 13.14
N ASP A 144 0.37 -6.75 13.76
CA ASP A 144 0.04 -6.78 15.20
C ASP A 144 0.97 -7.71 15.98
N ASN A 145 2.02 -8.24 15.35
CA ASN A 145 2.93 -9.21 15.98
C ASN A 145 3.94 -8.51 16.90
N PRO A 146 3.88 -8.70 18.23
CA PRO A 146 4.82 -8.06 19.14
C PRO A 146 6.21 -8.72 19.13
N SER A 147 6.34 -9.92 18.54
CA SER A 147 7.58 -10.72 18.58
C SER A 147 8.45 -10.56 17.33
N LYS A 148 7.87 -10.10 16.23
CA LYS A 148 8.56 -9.86 14.96
C LYS A 148 8.09 -8.53 14.40
N SER A 149 9.05 -7.67 14.07
CA SER A 149 8.80 -6.39 13.44
C SER A 149 9.20 -6.49 11.98
N PHE A 150 8.24 -6.27 11.07
CA PHE A 150 8.48 -6.20 9.64
C PHE A 150 8.83 -4.77 9.23
N GLY A 151 9.77 -4.63 8.29
CA GLY A 151 10.09 -3.38 7.63
C GLY A 151 9.10 -3.05 6.51
N ASN A 152 9.35 -1.92 5.83
CA ASN A 152 8.73 -1.59 4.55
C ASN A 152 7.19 -1.49 4.55
N TRP A 153 6.60 -1.14 5.69
CA TRP A 153 5.20 -0.74 5.78
C TRP A 153 4.99 0.37 6.82
N TYR A 154 3.88 1.09 6.68
CA TYR A 154 3.46 2.17 7.57
C TYR A 154 1.96 2.06 7.84
N ARG A 155 1.51 2.62 8.98
CA ARG A 155 0.11 3.04 9.09
C ARG A 155 -0.11 4.21 8.14
N ALA A 156 -1.25 4.24 7.48
CA ALA A 156 -1.55 5.25 6.49
C ALA A 156 -3.00 5.70 6.53
N GLU A 157 -3.22 6.94 6.12
CA GLU A 157 -4.54 7.51 5.89
C GLU A 157 -4.57 8.07 4.48
N LEU A 158 -5.47 7.55 3.64
CA LEU A 158 -5.62 7.91 2.24
C LEU A 158 -6.99 8.54 2.01
N SER A 159 -7.01 9.68 1.34
CA SER A 159 -8.23 10.33 0.87
C SER A 159 -8.09 10.70 -0.61
N GLU A 160 -9.13 11.30 -1.19
CA GLU A 160 -9.06 11.83 -2.56
C GLU A 160 -8.02 12.94 -2.69
N THR A 161 -7.76 13.66 -1.60
CA THR A 161 -6.95 14.89 -1.59
C THR A 161 -5.58 14.73 -0.96
N SER A 162 -5.31 13.62 -0.27
CA SER A 162 -4.02 13.44 0.41
C SER A 162 -3.71 12.00 0.79
N LEU A 163 -2.44 11.76 1.05
CA LEU A 163 -1.92 10.55 1.68
C LEU A 163 -1.02 10.99 2.84
N ALA A 164 -1.26 10.44 4.02
CA ALA A 164 -0.39 10.60 5.18
C ALA A 164 0.09 9.23 5.66
N ILE A 165 1.36 9.15 6.05
CA ILE A 165 1.93 7.96 6.69
C ILE A 165 2.30 8.27 8.13
N PHE A 166 2.17 7.27 8.97
CA PHE A 166 2.35 7.32 10.41
C PHE A 166 3.30 6.21 10.83
N ASP A 167 3.86 6.36 12.03
CA ASP A 167 4.60 5.26 12.63
C ASP A 167 3.66 4.06 12.84
N ARG A 168 4.19 2.85 12.69
CA ARG A 168 3.46 1.59 12.92
C ARG A 168 2.84 1.52 14.33
N ASP A 169 3.48 2.16 15.30
CA ASP A 169 3.03 2.18 16.70
C ASP A 169 2.04 3.33 16.98
N ASP A 170 1.85 4.28 16.05
CA ASP A 170 0.88 5.38 16.17
C ASP A 170 -0.54 4.96 15.77
N VAL A 171 -1.16 4.13 16.61
CA VAL A 171 -2.55 3.66 16.44
C VAL A 171 -3.57 4.80 16.47
N ALA A 172 -3.20 5.94 17.07
CA ALA A 172 -4.07 7.11 17.14
C ALA A 172 -4.08 7.94 15.85
N TYR A 173 -3.13 7.69 14.93
CA TYR A 173 -2.91 8.51 13.73
C TYR A 173 -2.72 9.99 14.11
N ALA A 174 -2.00 10.25 15.20
CA ALA A 174 -1.89 11.58 15.79
C ALA A 174 -0.85 12.45 15.08
N HIS A 175 0.26 11.85 14.66
CA HIS A 175 1.44 12.58 14.21
C HIS A 175 1.98 12.00 12.89
N PRO A 176 1.58 12.55 11.72
CA PRO A 176 2.04 12.02 10.45
C PRO A 176 3.55 12.24 10.29
N LEU A 177 4.27 11.17 9.94
CA LEU A 177 5.70 11.22 9.62
C LEU A 177 5.94 12.01 8.32
N LYS A 178 5.07 11.79 7.33
CA LYS A 178 5.04 12.51 6.05
C LYS A 178 3.61 12.63 5.56
N GLN A 179 3.35 13.68 4.80
CA GLN A 179 2.08 13.89 4.12
C GLN A 179 2.32 14.42 2.71
N TRP A 180 1.46 13.98 1.80
CA TRP A 180 1.36 14.46 0.44
C TRP A 180 -0.06 14.95 0.19
N LEU A 181 -0.17 16.10 -0.49
CA LEU A 181 -1.45 16.67 -0.90
C LEU A 181 -1.55 16.64 -2.42
N VAL A 182 -2.76 16.43 -2.94
CA VAL A 182 -3.05 16.58 -4.36
C VAL A 182 -2.59 17.94 -4.84
N SER A 183 -1.89 17.95 -5.97
CA SER A 183 -1.35 19.15 -6.60
C SER A 183 -2.27 19.60 -7.73
N PRO A 184 -3.02 20.71 -7.58
CA PRO A 184 -3.93 21.18 -8.63
C PRO A 184 -3.22 21.44 -9.97
N GLU A 185 -1.96 21.88 -9.91
CA GLU A 185 -1.11 22.11 -11.09
C GLU A 185 -0.78 20.80 -11.83
N ASP A 186 -0.38 19.77 -11.09
CA ASP A 186 -0.07 18.46 -11.70
C ASP A 186 -1.36 17.79 -12.21
N MET A 187 -2.47 17.96 -11.50
CA MET A 187 -3.79 17.47 -11.92
C MET A 187 -4.27 18.16 -13.20
N ALA A 188 -4.02 19.45 -13.37
CA ALA A 188 -4.30 20.15 -14.62
C ALA A 188 -3.44 19.63 -15.80
N THR A 189 -2.28 19.04 -15.51
CA THR A 189 -1.44 18.39 -16.52
C THR A 189 -2.01 17.04 -16.92
N LEU A 190 -2.50 16.25 -15.95
CA LEU A 190 -3.17 14.97 -16.20
C LEU A 190 -4.38 15.13 -17.12
N ALA A 191 -5.27 16.09 -16.83
CA ALA A 191 -6.47 16.36 -17.61
C ALA A 191 -6.22 16.85 -19.06
N ARG A 192 -4.97 17.19 -19.42
CA ARG A 192 -4.59 17.54 -20.81
C ARG A 192 -4.14 16.32 -21.63
N HIS A 193 -3.96 15.18 -20.98
CA HIS A 193 -3.48 13.94 -21.58
C HIS A 193 -4.56 12.84 -21.66
N ASP A 194 -5.74 13.10 -21.09
CA ASP A 194 -6.99 12.37 -21.34
C ASP A 194 -7.68 12.88 -22.62
#